data_AF-A0A432JEW7-F1
#
_entry.id   AF-A0A432JEW7-F1
#
_cell.length_a   1.000
_cell.length_b   1.000
_cell.length_c   1.000
_cell.angle_alpha   90.00
_cell.angle_beta   90.00
_cell.angle_gamma   90.00
#
_symmetry.space_group_name_H-M   'P 1'
#
loop_
_entity.id
_entity.type
_entity.pdbx_description
1 polymer ?
#
loop_
_entity_poly.entity_id
_entity_poly.type
_entity_poly.pdbx_seq_one_letter_code
_entity_poly.pdbx_strand_id
1 'polypeptide(L)'
;LSEDSPEVIDPHRGLEDLANRFVATLHPGSFTDDPTRLMRAVRYEQRLEFQISETTLVEMKQTSASGHADAVSGDRWRHEFQKIFEEHRAAEMLVRAIELSVLPAIHPALTDGQWLAGLAAKTNSPPTDYLAALAVPLSAADGEGVSRRLNLPTDWARVVRDTIALREAESSFDGPVSRISRYLDGLDPNAIAAFARISEDPQVAARLSRYLDEWRLVSPVLSGDDLLAMGVPPGVKIGEILRELNAAKLDGLVSSEADERALVQQIISRSS
;
A
#
# COMPACT_ATOMS: atom_id res chain seq x y z
N LEU A 1 8.91 -22.75 -46.34
CA LEU A 1 8.61 -23.08 -44.93
C LEU A 1 7.91 -24.42 -44.98
N SER A 2 8.53 -25.48 -44.46
CA SER A 2 7.99 -26.85 -44.54
C SER A 2 6.59 -26.91 -43.89
N GLU A 3 5.66 -27.58 -44.58
CA GLU A 3 4.20 -27.55 -44.38
C GLU A 3 3.67 -28.30 -43.14
N ASP A 4 4.50 -28.90 -42.30
CA ASP A 4 3.99 -29.62 -41.13
C ASP A 4 4.00 -28.73 -39.88
N SER A 5 2.88 -28.06 -39.64
CA SER A 5 2.59 -27.54 -38.31
C SER A 5 2.40 -28.72 -37.35
N PRO A 6 3.04 -28.73 -36.16
CA PRO A 6 2.91 -29.83 -35.21
C PRO A 6 1.44 -30.05 -34.81
N GLU A 7 1.05 -31.32 -34.65
CA GLU A 7 -0.30 -31.70 -34.23
C GLU A 7 -0.61 -31.14 -32.83
N VAL A 8 -1.76 -30.46 -32.71
CA VAL A 8 -2.23 -29.90 -31.43
C VAL A 8 -3.07 -30.94 -30.71
N ILE A 9 -2.65 -31.34 -29.51
CA ILE A 9 -3.40 -32.26 -28.64
C ILE A 9 -4.28 -31.43 -27.70
N ASP A 10 -5.60 -31.46 -27.91
CA ASP A 10 -6.57 -30.67 -27.14
C ASP A 10 -7.74 -31.54 -26.60
N PRO A 11 -7.51 -32.30 -25.51
CA PRO A 11 -8.52 -33.22 -24.96
C PRO A 11 -9.64 -32.50 -24.20
N HIS A 12 -9.48 -31.21 -23.88
CA HIS A 12 -10.39 -30.44 -23.03
C HIS A 12 -11.03 -29.25 -23.74
N ARG A 13 -10.92 -29.17 -25.08
CA ARG A 13 -11.49 -28.09 -25.91
C ARG A 13 -10.92 -26.71 -25.59
N GLY A 14 -9.67 -26.64 -25.15
CA GLY A 14 -8.98 -25.38 -24.89
C GLY A 14 -8.81 -24.50 -26.13
N LEU A 15 -8.74 -25.07 -27.34
CA LEU A 15 -8.74 -24.30 -28.59
C LEU A 15 -10.07 -23.56 -28.82
N GLU A 16 -11.18 -24.19 -28.44
CA GLU A 16 -12.50 -23.58 -28.52
C GLU A 16 -12.68 -22.49 -27.46
N ASP A 17 -12.22 -22.72 -26.23
CA ASP A 17 -12.21 -21.70 -25.18
C ASP A 17 -11.33 -20.50 -25.58
N LEU A 18 -10.17 -20.74 -26.19
CA LEU A 18 -9.32 -19.68 -26.74
C LEU A 18 -10.04 -18.90 -27.85
N ALA A 19 -10.72 -19.59 -28.78
CA ALA A 19 -11.48 -18.95 -29.86
C ALA A 19 -12.65 -18.12 -29.31
N ASN A 20 -13.33 -18.61 -28.27
CA ASN A 20 -14.45 -17.94 -27.61
C ASN A 20 -14.01 -16.93 -26.54
N ARG A 21 -12.70 -16.82 -26.26
CA ARG A 21 -12.13 -15.96 -25.20
C ARG A 21 -12.66 -16.28 -23.81
N PHE A 22 -12.73 -17.57 -23.46
CA PHE A 22 -13.17 -18.03 -22.15
C PHE A 22 -12.02 -18.51 -21.26
N VAL A 23 -12.13 -18.20 -19.97
CA VAL A 23 -11.41 -18.89 -18.89
C VAL A 23 -12.37 -19.91 -18.30
N ALA A 24 -12.10 -21.19 -18.52
CA ALA A 24 -12.91 -22.30 -18.04
C ALA A 24 -12.10 -23.27 -17.18
N THR A 25 -12.78 -23.92 -16.23
CA THR A 25 -12.24 -25.03 -15.44
C THR A 25 -12.30 -26.33 -16.25
N LEU A 26 -11.30 -27.20 -16.07
CA LEU A 26 -11.22 -28.49 -16.78
C LEU A 26 -12.26 -29.50 -16.27
N HIS A 27 -12.66 -29.40 -15.01
CA HIS A 27 -13.63 -30.29 -14.38
C HIS A 27 -14.28 -29.64 -13.14
N PRO A 28 -15.46 -30.13 -12.71
CA PRO A 28 -16.07 -29.74 -11.45
C PRO A 28 -15.16 -30.01 -10.27
N GLY A 29 -15.09 -29.08 -9.32
CA GLY A 29 -14.23 -29.19 -8.13
C GLY A 29 -12.80 -28.68 -8.32
N SER A 30 -12.44 -28.15 -9.50
CA SER A 30 -11.12 -27.58 -9.75
C SER A 30 -10.68 -26.55 -8.69
N PHE A 31 -11.59 -25.67 -8.23
CA PHE A 31 -11.30 -24.70 -7.16
C PHE A 31 -11.29 -25.32 -5.76
N THR A 32 -12.00 -26.43 -5.54
CA THR A 32 -11.94 -27.18 -4.28
C THR A 32 -10.58 -27.86 -4.11
N ASP A 33 -10.05 -28.44 -5.19
CA ASP A 33 -8.72 -29.06 -5.21
C ASP A 33 -7.62 -28.03 -4.96
N ASP A 34 -7.77 -26.83 -5.52
CA ASP A 34 -6.84 -25.74 -5.31
C ASP A 34 -7.52 -24.36 -5.33
N PRO A 35 -7.88 -23.81 -4.15
CA PRO A 35 -8.57 -22.53 -4.07
C PRO A 35 -7.77 -21.35 -4.61
N THR A 36 -6.44 -21.43 -4.73
CA THR A 36 -5.66 -20.33 -5.33
C THR A 36 -6.02 -20.10 -6.80
N ARG A 37 -6.62 -21.09 -7.47
CA ARG A 37 -7.16 -20.95 -8.83
C ARG A 37 -8.24 -19.86 -8.93
N LEU A 38 -8.92 -19.49 -7.85
CA LEU A 38 -9.86 -18.37 -7.83
C LEU A 38 -9.18 -17.05 -8.24
N MET A 39 -8.04 -16.74 -7.62
CA MET A 39 -7.23 -15.56 -7.94
C MET A 39 -6.62 -15.67 -9.34
N ARG A 40 -6.17 -16.87 -9.73
CA ARG A 40 -5.60 -17.10 -11.08
C ARG A 40 -6.63 -16.92 -12.18
N ALA A 41 -7.88 -17.35 -11.97
CA ALA A 41 -8.96 -17.16 -12.93
C ALA A 41 -9.23 -15.68 -13.17
N VAL A 42 -9.32 -14.88 -12.10
CA VAL A 42 -9.44 -13.41 -12.20
C VAL A 42 -8.24 -12.79 -12.93
N ARG A 43 -7.02 -13.22 -12.59
CA ARG A 43 -5.81 -12.74 -13.25
C ARG A 43 -5.83 -13.05 -14.75
N TYR A 44 -6.23 -14.25 -15.16
CA TYR A 44 -6.33 -14.60 -16.57
C TYR A 44 -7.49 -13.89 -17.30
N GLU A 45 -8.64 -13.73 -16.65
CA GLU A 45 -9.78 -12.96 -17.19
C GLU A 45 -9.32 -11.55 -17.59
N GLN A 46 -8.68 -10.84 -16.66
CA GLN A 46 -8.25 -9.45 -16.90
C GLN A 46 -7.02 -9.35 -17.81
N ARG A 47 -6.03 -10.24 -17.65
CA ARG A 47 -4.77 -10.23 -18.44
C ARG A 47 -5.00 -10.53 -19.91
N LEU A 48 -5.83 -11.52 -20.20
CA LEU A 48 -6.13 -11.94 -21.58
C LEU A 48 -7.31 -11.18 -22.17
N GLU A 49 -7.99 -10.36 -21.36
CA GLU A 49 -9.27 -9.74 -21.70
C GLU A 49 -10.29 -10.80 -22.12
N PHE A 50 -10.33 -11.91 -21.39
CA PHE A 50 -11.25 -13.01 -21.58
C PHE A 50 -12.44 -12.84 -20.63
N GLN A 51 -13.45 -13.69 -20.78
CA GLN A 51 -14.54 -13.82 -19.83
C GLN A 51 -14.41 -15.14 -19.08
N ILE A 52 -14.71 -15.17 -17.79
CA ILE A 52 -14.86 -16.45 -17.09
C ILE A 52 -16.18 -17.08 -17.56
N SER A 53 -16.15 -18.36 -17.93
CA SER A 53 -17.37 -19.05 -18.40
C SER A 53 -18.44 -19.10 -17.29
N GLU A 54 -19.71 -19.20 -17.68
CA GLU A 54 -20.83 -19.19 -16.72
C GLU A 54 -20.73 -20.34 -15.71
N THR A 55 -20.37 -21.54 -16.16
CA THR A 55 -20.17 -22.70 -15.31
C THR A 55 -19.04 -22.47 -14.30
N THR A 56 -17.90 -21.92 -14.76
CA THR A 56 -16.77 -21.61 -13.88
C THR A 56 -17.11 -20.49 -12.89
N LEU A 57 -17.88 -19.47 -13.28
CA LEU A 57 -18.36 -18.43 -12.35
C LEU A 57 -19.24 -19.01 -11.24
N VAL A 58 -20.12 -19.97 -11.55
CA VAL A 58 -20.93 -20.67 -10.55
C VAL A 58 -20.04 -21.43 -9.57
N GLU A 59 -19.05 -22.18 -10.07
CA GLU A 59 -18.09 -22.91 -9.23
C GLU A 59 -17.29 -21.96 -8.32
N MET A 60 -16.81 -20.83 -8.85
CA MET A 60 -16.08 -19.83 -8.07
C MET A 60 -16.90 -19.31 -6.89
N LYS A 61 -18.18 -18.98 -7.13
CA LYS A 61 -19.09 -18.49 -6.08
C LYS A 61 -19.33 -19.56 -5.01
N GLN A 62 -19.56 -20.81 -5.43
CA GLN A 62 -19.76 -21.93 -4.50
C GLN A 62 -18.52 -22.20 -3.63
N THR A 63 -17.34 -22.23 -4.24
CA THR A 63 -16.09 -22.45 -3.50
C THR A 63 -15.79 -21.29 -2.54
N SER A 64 -16.01 -20.05 -2.97
CA SER A 64 -15.81 -18.86 -2.12
C SER A 64 -16.72 -18.86 -0.89
N ALA A 65 -17.94 -19.40 -0.99
CA ALA A 65 -18.90 -19.47 0.10
C ALA A 65 -18.73 -20.70 1.03
N SER A 66 -17.86 -21.65 0.70
CA SER A 66 -17.79 -22.96 1.39
C SER A 66 -16.57 -23.13 2.32
N GLY A 67 -15.81 -22.06 2.58
CA GLY A 67 -14.68 -22.08 3.52
C GLY A 67 -13.41 -22.78 3.03
N HIS A 68 -13.39 -23.27 1.79
CA HIS A 68 -12.20 -23.92 1.22
C HIS A 68 -10.98 -23.00 1.18
N ALA A 69 -11.19 -21.69 1.09
CA ALA A 69 -10.12 -20.71 1.11
C ALA A 69 -9.27 -20.76 2.40
N ASP A 70 -9.86 -21.15 3.54
CA ASP A 70 -9.18 -21.24 4.84
C ASP A 70 -8.10 -22.32 4.88
N ALA A 71 -8.24 -23.38 4.07
CA ALA A 71 -7.25 -24.44 3.96
C ALA A 71 -5.97 -24.00 3.23
N VAL A 72 -6.00 -22.89 2.51
CA VAL A 72 -4.84 -22.34 1.79
C VAL A 72 -4.00 -21.48 2.73
N SER A 73 -2.70 -21.80 2.79
CA SER A 73 -1.75 -21.07 3.62
C SER A 73 -1.59 -19.60 3.19
N GLY A 74 -1.23 -18.75 4.14
CA GLY A 74 -0.99 -17.32 3.87
C GLY A 74 0.07 -17.09 2.80
N ASP A 75 1.14 -17.90 2.77
CA ASP A 75 2.19 -17.81 1.74
C ASP A 75 1.66 -18.03 0.33
N ARG A 76 0.76 -18.99 0.15
CA ARG A 76 0.16 -19.27 -1.16
C ARG A 76 -0.75 -18.14 -1.60
N TRP A 77 -1.56 -17.58 -0.70
CA TRP A 77 -2.36 -16.40 -1.03
C TRP A 77 -1.50 -15.18 -1.35
N ARG A 78 -0.51 -14.88 -0.51
CA ARG A 78 0.42 -13.77 -0.75
C ARG A 78 1.13 -13.91 -2.10
N HIS A 79 1.50 -15.13 -2.49
CA HIS A 79 2.10 -15.37 -3.79
C HIS A 79 1.17 -14.98 -4.95
N GLU A 80 -0.13 -15.27 -4.85
CA GLU A 80 -1.11 -14.82 -5.86
C GLU A 80 -1.29 -13.29 -5.85
N PHE A 81 -1.28 -12.63 -4.68
CA PHE A 81 -1.27 -11.16 -4.61
C PHE A 81 -0.03 -10.56 -5.27
N GLN A 82 1.16 -11.12 -5.01
CA GLN A 82 2.41 -10.71 -5.66
C GLN A 82 2.31 -10.83 -7.18
N LYS A 83 1.72 -11.92 -7.68
CA LYS A 83 1.49 -12.10 -9.11
C LYS A 83 0.50 -11.10 -9.69
N ILE A 84 -0.53 -10.71 -8.96
CA ILE A 84 -1.44 -9.65 -9.40
C ILE A 84 -0.73 -8.30 -9.43
N PHE A 85 0.07 -7.96 -8.42
CA PHE A 85 0.77 -6.66 -8.35
C PHE A 85 1.82 -6.48 -9.47
N GLU A 86 2.27 -7.57 -10.10
CA GLU A 86 3.18 -7.55 -11.27
C GLU A 86 2.44 -7.30 -12.61
N GLU A 87 1.10 -7.32 -12.63
CA GLU A 87 0.29 -7.21 -13.85
C GLU A 87 -0.12 -5.75 -14.14
N HIS A 88 -0.26 -5.40 -15.42
CA HIS A 88 -0.63 -4.02 -15.82
C HIS A 88 -2.02 -3.61 -15.34
N ARG A 89 -2.93 -4.58 -15.18
CA ARG A 89 -4.33 -4.39 -14.79
C ARG A 89 -4.61 -4.86 -13.37
N ALA A 90 -3.61 -4.70 -12.49
CA ALA A 90 -3.67 -5.21 -11.11
C ALA A 90 -4.85 -4.64 -10.32
N ALA A 91 -5.16 -3.34 -10.48
CA ALA A 91 -6.29 -2.72 -9.80
C ALA A 91 -7.62 -3.36 -10.24
N GLU A 92 -7.82 -3.55 -11.54
CA GLU A 92 -9.03 -4.19 -12.06
C GLU A 92 -9.13 -5.65 -11.62
N MET A 93 -8.02 -6.38 -11.55
CA MET A 93 -7.98 -7.74 -11.01
C MET A 93 -8.43 -7.77 -9.54
N LEU A 94 -7.94 -6.84 -8.71
CA LEU A 94 -8.32 -6.80 -7.30
C LEU A 94 -9.78 -6.41 -7.10
N VAL A 95 -10.27 -5.39 -7.83
CA VAL A 95 -11.70 -5.01 -7.83
C VAL A 95 -12.56 -6.20 -8.26
N ARG A 96 -12.17 -6.88 -9.34
CA ARG A 96 -12.89 -8.05 -9.83
C ARG A 96 -12.90 -9.22 -8.84
N ALA A 97 -11.79 -9.45 -8.14
CA ALA A 97 -11.71 -10.45 -7.09
C ALA A 97 -12.63 -10.11 -5.89
N ILE A 98 -12.84 -8.83 -5.59
CA ILE A 98 -13.83 -8.38 -4.60
C ILE A 98 -15.25 -8.66 -5.10
N GLU A 99 -15.59 -8.27 -6.33
CA GLU A 99 -16.91 -8.49 -6.93
C GLU A 99 -17.31 -9.96 -6.95
N LEU A 100 -16.36 -10.86 -7.24
CA LEU A 100 -16.58 -12.30 -7.25
C LEU A 100 -16.51 -12.95 -5.86
N SER A 101 -16.40 -12.15 -4.80
CA SER A 101 -16.26 -12.60 -3.40
C SER A 101 -15.03 -13.47 -3.12
N VAL A 102 -14.00 -13.37 -3.97
CA VAL A 102 -12.73 -14.10 -3.81
C VAL A 102 -11.89 -13.47 -2.69
N LEU A 103 -11.68 -12.15 -2.68
CA LEU A 103 -10.93 -11.52 -1.57
C LEU A 103 -11.66 -11.63 -0.22
N PRO A 104 -12.99 -11.41 -0.14
CA PRO A 104 -13.76 -11.65 1.07
C PRO A 104 -13.65 -13.09 1.62
N ALA A 105 -13.52 -14.09 0.73
CA ALA A 105 -13.29 -15.48 1.13
C ALA A 105 -11.88 -15.71 1.71
N ILE A 106 -10.88 -14.89 1.35
CA ILE A 106 -9.54 -14.94 1.95
C ILE A 106 -9.53 -14.26 3.32
N HIS A 107 -10.11 -13.06 3.40
CA HIS A 107 -10.32 -12.34 4.66
C HIS A 107 -11.59 -11.45 4.56
N PRO A 108 -12.51 -11.52 5.54
CA PRO A 108 -13.83 -10.87 5.44
C PRO A 108 -13.80 -9.34 5.35
N ALA A 109 -12.70 -8.71 5.78
CA ALA A 109 -12.53 -7.26 5.68
C ALA A 109 -12.12 -6.77 4.28
N LEU A 110 -11.73 -7.66 3.35
CA LEU A 110 -11.30 -7.28 2.00
C LEU A 110 -12.49 -7.17 1.03
N THR A 111 -13.40 -6.24 1.32
CA THR A 111 -14.68 -6.09 0.62
C THR A 111 -14.83 -4.75 -0.13
N ASP A 112 -13.95 -3.78 0.14
CA ASP A 112 -14.03 -2.43 -0.43
C ASP A 112 -12.93 -2.21 -1.47
N GLY A 113 -13.34 -1.93 -2.70
CA GLY A 113 -12.47 -1.66 -3.84
C GLY A 113 -12.41 -0.18 -4.26
N GLN A 114 -13.04 0.75 -3.53
CA GLN A 114 -13.13 2.16 -3.92
C GLN A 114 -11.73 2.76 -4.19
N TRP A 115 -10.78 2.51 -3.29
CA TRP A 115 -9.43 3.04 -3.36
C TRP A 115 -8.56 2.41 -4.46
N LEU A 116 -8.96 1.24 -4.96
CA LEU A 116 -8.30 0.60 -6.11
C LEU A 116 -8.68 1.26 -7.43
N ALA A 117 -9.90 1.79 -7.55
CA ALA A 117 -10.38 2.41 -8.78
C ALA A 117 -9.51 3.62 -9.20
N GLY A 118 -9.02 4.40 -8.23
CA GLY A 118 -8.09 5.51 -8.48
C GLY A 118 -6.72 5.08 -9.02
N LEU A 119 -6.36 3.80 -8.86
CA LEU A 119 -5.13 3.22 -9.41
C LEU A 119 -5.33 2.57 -10.78
N ALA A 120 -6.55 2.23 -11.18
CA ALA A 120 -6.83 1.55 -12.45
C ALA A 120 -6.43 2.39 -13.68
N ALA A 121 -6.46 3.73 -13.56
CA ALA A 121 -5.99 4.62 -14.62
C ALA A 121 -4.46 4.79 -14.66
N LYS A 122 -3.73 4.26 -13.67
CA LYS A 122 -2.29 4.47 -13.51
C LYS A 122 -1.50 3.22 -13.90
N THR A 123 -0.64 3.33 -14.90
CA THR A 123 0.26 2.24 -15.31
C THR A 123 1.45 2.12 -14.36
N ASN A 124 1.89 0.89 -14.06
CA ASN A 124 3.10 0.60 -13.26
C ASN A 124 3.10 1.17 -11.84
N SER A 125 1.96 1.14 -11.16
CA SER A 125 1.93 1.51 -9.73
C SER A 125 2.77 0.49 -8.92
N PRO A 126 3.59 0.93 -7.96
CA PRO A 126 4.31 0.03 -7.07
C PRO A 126 3.37 -0.93 -6.33
N PRO A 127 3.82 -2.15 -5.98
CA PRO A 127 3.05 -3.09 -5.16
C PRO A 127 2.47 -2.48 -3.87
N THR A 128 3.21 -1.53 -3.27
CA THR A 128 2.79 -0.82 -2.06
C THR A 128 1.55 0.05 -2.27
N ASP A 129 1.29 0.52 -3.49
CA ASP A 129 0.12 1.33 -3.79
C ASP A 129 -1.16 0.49 -3.74
N TYR A 130 -1.11 -0.74 -4.28
CA TYR A 130 -2.24 -1.68 -4.18
C TYR A 130 -2.47 -2.16 -2.74
N LEU A 131 -1.39 -2.41 -1.99
CA LEU A 131 -1.50 -2.76 -0.56
C LEU A 131 -2.10 -1.62 0.25
N ALA A 132 -1.65 -0.39 0.02
CA ALA A 132 -2.19 0.79 0.68
C ALA A 132 -3.67 0.96 0.35
N ALA A 133 -4.05 0.88 -0.93
CA ALA A 133 -5.44 0.98 -1.36
C ALA A 133 -6.36 -0.07 -0.70
N LEU A 134 -5.90 -1.32 -0.57
CA LEU A 134 -6.62 -2.35 0.18
C LEU A 134 -6.67 -2.09 1.69
N ALA A 135 -5.70 -1.36 2.23
CA ALA A 135 -5.57 -1.07 3.66
C ALA A 135 -6.39 0.15 4.11
N VAL A 136 -6.59 1.16 3.26
CA VAL A 136 -7.34 2.39 3.61
C VAL A 136 -8.72 2.11 4.26
N PRO A 137 -9.57 1.20 3.74
CA PRO A 137 -10.88 0.95 4.34
C PRO A 137 -10.83 0.12 5.63
N LEU A 138 -9.66 -0.44 6.00
CA LEU A 138 -9.55 -1.37 7.13
C LEU A 138 -9.51 -0.62 8.47
N SER A 139 -10.04 -1.28 9.51
CA SER A 139 -9.70 -0.94 10.89
C SER A 139 -8.28 -1.41 11.22
N ALA A 140 -7.66 -0.89 12.29
CA ALA A 140 -6.36 -1.40 12.75
C ALA A 140 -6.40 -2.91 13.06
N ALA A 141 -7.49 -3.41 13.66
CA ALA A 141 -7.67 -4.82 13.96
C ALA A 141 -7.78 -5.68 12.68
N ASP A 142 -8.52 -5.19 11.67
CA ASP A 142 -8.63 -5.87 10.38
C ASP A 142 -7.30 -5.87 9.62
N GLY A 143 -6.55 -4.76 9.66
CA GLY A 143 -5.22 -4.67 9.06
C GLY A 143 -4.23 -5.69 9.64
N GLU A 144 -4.25 -5.88 10.96
CA GLU A 144 -3.49 -6.94 11.63
C GLU A 144 -3.98 -8.34 11.23
N GLY A 145 -5.31 -8.53 11.16
CA GLY A 145 -5.95 -9.76 10.72
C GLY A 145 -5.52 -10.17 9.31
N VAL A 146 -5.59 -9.24 8.35
CA VAL A 146 -5.14 -9.42 6.96
C VAL A 146 -3.64 -9.72 6.92
N SER A 147 -2.83 -8.96 7.66
CA SER A 147 -1.37 -9.15 7.69
C SER A 147 -1.00 -10.56 8.16
N ARG A 148 -1.68 -11.06 9.20
CA ARG A 148 -1.49 -12.42 9.71
C ARG A 148 -2.01 -13.47 8.72
N ARG A 149 -3.19 -13.25 8.14
CA ARG A 149 -3.86 -14.19 7.22
C ARG A 149 -3.05 -14.45 5.95
N LEU A 150 -2.38 -13.42 5.43
CA LEU A 150 -1.52 -13.48 4.25
C LEU A 150 -0.04 -13.75 4.60
N ASN A 151 0.28 -13.92 5.89
CA ASN A 151 1.65 -14.04 6.37
C ASN A 151 2.57 -12.95 5.79
N LEU A 152 2.15 -11.68 5.86
CA LEU A 152 2.86 -10.59 5.18
C LEU A 152 4.28 -10.42 5.74
N PRO A 153 5.28 -10.21 4.85
CA PRO A 153 6.60 -9.73 5.24
C PRO A 153 6.52 -8.44 6.07
N THR A 154 7.51 -8.20 6.93
CA THR A 154 7.51 -7.09 7.89
C THR A 154 7.35 -5.72 7.22
N ASP A 155 7.98 -5.52 6.07
CA ASP A 155 7.86 -4.30 5.25
C ASP A 155 6.44 -4.11 4.70
N TRP A 156 5.79 -5.17 4.20
CA TRP A 156 4.41 -5.10 3.71
C TRP A 156 3.39 -4.90 4.83
N ALA A 157 3.56 -5.62 5.95
CA ALA A 157 2.73 -5.44 7.14
C ALA A 157 2.88 -4.01 7.71
N ARG A 158 4.08 -3.43 7.63
CA ARG A 158 4.33 -2.04 7.99
C ARG A 158 3.56 -1.08 7.08
N VAL A 159 3.55 -1.30 5.77
CA VAL A 159 2.78 -0.48 4.82
C VAL A 159 1.29 -0.51 5.14
N VAL A 160 0.71 -1.70 5.41
CA VAL A 160 -0.70 -1.83 5.79
C VAL A 160 -1.01 -1.02 7.04
N ARG A 161 -0.24 -1.23 8.12
CA ARG A 161 -0.46 -0.53 9.40
C ARG A 161 -0.29 0.98 9.27
N ASP A 162 0.79 1.44 8.64
CA ASP A 162 1.11 2.86 8.56
C ASP A 162 0.14 3.59 7.60
N THR A 163 -0.41 2.90 6.58
CA THR A 163 -1.50 3.44 5.75
C THR A 163 -2.78 3.67 6.55
N ILE A 164 -3.17 2.70 7.38
CA ILE A 164 -4.33 2.82 8.28
C ILE A 164 -4.14 4.00 9.24
N ALA A 165 -2.93 4.16 9.80
CA ALA A 165 -2.59 5.27 10.68
C ALA A 165 -2.67 6.63 9.96
N LEU A 166 -2.16 6.72 8.72
CA LEU A 166 -2.26 7.94 7.89
C LEU A 166 -3.71 8.34 7.65
N ARG A 167 -4.58 7.39 7.30
CA ARG A 167 -6.02 7.60 7.11
C ARG A 167 -6.69 8.10 8.39
N GLU A 168 -6.34 7.56 9.56
CA GLU A 168 -6.89 8.02 10.85
C GLU A 168 -6.44 9.43 11.22
N ALA A 169 -5.21 9.79 10.86
CA ALA A 169 -4.61 11.08 11.16
C ALA A 169 -4.86 12.15 10.07
N GLU A 170 -5.55 11.82 8.98
CA GLU A 170 -5.69 12.67 7.79
C GLU A 170 -6.21 14.08 8.12
N SER A 171 -7.22 14.15 9.00
CA SER A 171 -7.79 15.43 9.48
C SER A 171 -6.81 16.32 10.24
N SER A 172 -5.70 15.78 10.74
CA SER A 172 -4.67 16.53 11.48
C SER A 172 -3.58 17.11 10.56
N PHE A 173 -3.66 16.87 9.24
CA PHE A 173 -2.69 17.37 8.27
C PHE A 173 -2.93 18.82 7.81
N ASP A 174 -3.84 19.55 8.46
CA ASP A 174 -4.03 20.99 8.29
C ASP A 174 -3.11 21.84 9.19
N GLY A 175 -2.47 21.22 10.18
CA GLY A 175 -1.67 21.90 11.20
C GLY A 175 -0.25 22.36 10.77
N PRO A 176 0.58 22.77 11.75
CA PRO A 176 1.96 23.19 11.51
C PRO A 176 2.79 22.10 10.82
N VAL A 177 3.69 22.51 9.92
CA VAL A 177 4.54 21.62 9.13
C VAL A 177 5.43 20.77 10.05
N SER A 178 5.93 21.36 11.13
CA SER A 178 6.74 20.65 12.13
C SER A 178 6.01 19.52 12.84
N ARG A 179 4.70 19.71 13.11
CA ARG A 179 3.86 18.69 13.75
C ARG A 179 3.61 17.52 12.80
N ILE A 180 3.28 17.83 11.55
CA ILE A 180 3.02 16.83 10.52
C ILE A 180 4.30 16.04 10.24
N SER A 181 5.42 16.72 10.02
CA SER A 181 6.71 16.06 9.74
C SER A 181 7.09 15.10 10.86
N ARG A 182 6.97 15.52 12.13
CA ARG A 182 7.25 14.64 13.28
C ARG A 182 6.37 13.40 13.33
N TYR A 183 5.09 13.51 12.94
CA TYR A 183 4.21 12.35 12.86
C TYR A 183 4.65 11.41 11.73
N LEU A 184 4.97 11.97 10.56
CA LEU A 184 5.38 11.23 9.38
C LEU A 184 6.77 10.58 9.51
N ASP A 185 7.68 11.14 10.32
CA ASP A 185 9.01 10.57 10.61
C ASP A 185 8.93 9.16 11.21
N GLY A 186 7.82 8.83 11.90
CA GLY A 186 7.59 7.52 12.49
C GLY A 186 7.08 6.46 11.52
N LEU A 187 6.65 6.85 10.31
CA LEU A 187 5.92 6.00 9.39
C LEU A 187 6.80 5.53 8.21
N ASP A 188 6.36 4.46 7.57
CA ASP A 188 7.02 3.95 6.37
C ASP A 188 6.92 4.92 5.19
N PRO A 189 8.04 5.30 4.54
CA PRO A 189 8.02 6.19 3.40
C PRO A 189 7.19 5.68 2.21
N ASN A 190 7.10 4.35 2.00
CA ASN A 190 6.29 3.81 0.92
C ASN A 190 4.80 3.90 1.24
N ALA A 191 4.41 3.74 2.51
CA ALA A 191 3.03 3.98 2.95
C ALA A 191 2.64 5.44 2.71
N ILE A 192 3.52 6.39 3.07
CA ILE A 192 3.31 7.82 2.83
C ILE A 192 3.18 8.12 1.34
N ALA A 193 4.09 7.58 0.52
CA ALA A 193 4.08 7.80 -0.93
C ALA A 193 2.84 7.21 -1.60
N ALA A 194 2.45 5.99 -1.19
CA ALA A 194 1.24 5.34 -1.68
C ALA A 194 -0.01 6.13 -1.29
N PHE A 195 -0.14 6.51 -0.01
CA PHE A 195 -1.28 7.29 0.48
C PHE A 195 -1.37 8.66 -0.20
N ALA A 196 -0.24 9.34 -0.44
CA ALA A 196 -0.20 10.59 -1.20
C ALA A 196 -0.72 10.45 -2.64
N ARG A 197 -0.53 9.28 -3.28
CA ARG A 197 -1.01 9.04 -4.65
C ARG A 197 -2.48 8.66 -4.71
N ILE A 198 -3.02 8.02 -3.68
CA ILE A 198 -4.41 7.54 -3.66
C ILE A 198 -5.37 8.46 -2.91
N SER A 199 -4.88 9.36 -2.05
CA SER A 199 -5.71 10.33 -1.33
C SER A 199 -6.52 11.18 -2.30
N GLU A 200 -7.82 11.28 -2.03
CA GLU A 200 -8.75 12.12 -2.79
C GLU A 200 -8.65 13.60 -2.38
N ASP A 201 -8.05 13.90 -1.23
CA ASP A 201 -7.80 15.27 -0.75
C ASP A 201 -6.49 15.82 -1.35
N PRO A 202 -6.55 16.81 -2.27
CA PRO A 202 -5.35 17.35 -2.92
C PRO A 202 -4.39 18.04 -1.94
N GLN A 203 -4.91 18.60 -0.83
CA GLN A 203 -4.08 19.25 0.18
C GLN A 203 -3.29 18.19 0.97
N VAL A 204 -3.93 17.10 1.38
CA VAL A 204 -3.26 15.97 2.04
C VAL A 204 -2.19 15.39 1.12
N ALA A 205 -2.55 15.05 -0.13
CA ALA A 205 -1.63 14.52 -1.12
C ALA A 205 -0.41 15.43 -1.34
N ALA A 206 -0.63 16.74 -1.47
CA ALA A 206 0.45 17.71 -1.65
C ALA A 206 1.38 17.78 -0.43
N ARG A 207 0.85 17.76 0.79
CA ARG A 207 1.67 17.83 2.01
C ARG A 207 2.50 16.58 2.23
N LEU A 208 1.93 15.40 1.99
CA LEU A 208 2.66 14.13 2.08
C LEU A 208 3.78 14.06 1.04
N SER A 209 3.52 14.53 -0.19
CA SER A 209 4.55 14.62 -1.24
C SER A 209 5.67 15.59 -0.84
N ARG A 210 5.33 16.80 -0.35
CA ARG A 210 6.32 17.76 0.13
C ARG A 210 7.10 17.26 1.34
N TYR A 211 6.49 16.46 2.21
CA TYR A 211 7.24 15.83 3.29
C TYR A 211 8.34 14.90 2.74
N LEU A 212 8.01 14.07 1.75
CA LEU A 212 8.96 13.12 1.16
C LEU A 212 10.10 13.81 0.42
N ASP A 213 9.78 14.88 -0.32
CA ASP A 213 10.71 15.55 -1.22
C ASP A 213 11.48 16.72 -0.56
N GLU A 214 10.87 17.39 0.42
CA GLU A 214 11.38 18.65 1.00
C GLU A 214 11.54 18.55 2.53
N TRP A 215 10.45 18.38 3.28
CA TRP A 215 10.45 18.66 4.72
C TRP A 215 11.32 17.70 5.53
N ARG A 216 11.32 16.40 5.19
CA ARG A 216 12.16 15.42 5.87
C ARG A 216 13.66 15.65 5.68
N LEU A 217 14.03 16.46 4.68
CA LEU A 217 15.42 16.80 4.37
C LEU A 217 15.86 18.10 5.05
N VAL A 218 14.94 18.83 5.69
CA VAL A 218 15.26 20.07 6.39
C VAL A 218 16.04 19.75 7.66
N SER A 219 17.17 20.43 7.85
CA SER A 219 17.96 20.42 9.07
C SER A 219 18.33 21.84 9.50
N PRO A 220 18.57 22.09 10.80
CA PRO A 220 19.19 23.33 11.26
C PRO A 220 20.57 23.53 10.59
N VAL A 221 20.99 24.79 10.45
CA VAL A 221 22.37 25.14 10.08
C VAL A 221 23.30 24.86 11.25
N LEU A 222 22.85 25.19 12.47
CA LEU A 222 23.63 24.94 13.68
C LEU A 222 23.74 23.45 13.98
N SER A 223 24.98 23.01 14.25
CA SER A 223 25.31 21.67 14.69
C SER A 223 25.28 21.55 16.22
N GLY A 224 25.42 20.32 16.73
CA GLY A 224 25.61 20.10 18.17
C GLY A 224 26.85 20.80 18.74
N ASP A 225 27.92 20.88 17.96
CA ASP A 225 29.17 21.55 18.36
C ASP A 225 28.99 23.07 18.44
N ASP A 226 28.20 23.66 17.55
CA ASP A 226 27.83 25.08 17.63
C ASP A 226 27.04 25.37 18.91
N LEU A 227 26.11 24.48 19.29
CA LEU A 227 25.34 24.63 20.52
C LEU A 227 26.23 24.53 21.77
N LEU A 228 27.21 23.61 21.78
CA LEU A 228 28.21 23.52 22.85
C LEU A 228 29.03 24.81 22.96
N ALA A 229 29.48 25.36 21.83
CA ALA A 229 30.22 26.63 21.80
C ALA A 229 29.36 27.82 22.28
N MET A 230 28.04 27.74 22.12
CA MET A 230 27.07 28.72 22.63
C MET A 230 26.71 28.53 24.12
N GLY A 231 27.32 27.55 24.81
CA GLY A 231 27.12 27.31 26.24
C GLY A 231 25.98 26.36 26.59
N VAL A 232 25.43 25.62 25.62
CA VAL A 232 24.44 24.57 25.88
C VAL A 232 25.15 23.37 26.55
N PRO A 233 24.63 22.83 27.67
CA PRO A 233 25.24 21.66 28.31
C PRO A 233 25.12 20.40 27.44
N PRO A 234 26.14 19.53 27.42
CA PRO A 234 26.10 18.29 26.65
C PRO A 234 24.98 17.36 27.15
N GLY A 235 24.41 16.57 26.22
CA GLY A 235 23.39 15.56 26.52
C GLY A 235 22.03 15.86 25.88
N VAL A 236 20.95 15.46 26.56
CA VAL A 236 19.57 15.50 26.02
C VAL A 236 19.15 16.90 25.57
N LYS A 237 19.65 17.95 26.25
CA LYS A 237 19.31 19.34 25.96
C LYS A 237 19.73 19.80 24.56
N ILE A 238 20.85 19.30 24.03
CA ILE A 238 21.28 19.56 22.64
C ILE A 238 20.23 19.03 21.66
N GLY A 239 19.80 17.78 21.85
CA GLY A 239 18.79 17.15 21.00
C GLY A 239 17.42 17.81 21.11
N GLU A 240 17.06 18.38 22.26
CA GLU A 240 15.85 19.21 22.41
C GLU A 240 15.95 20.51 21.60
N ILE A 241 17.06 21.23 21.71
CA ILE A 241 17.26 22.50 20.99
C ILE A 241 17.32 22.27 19.48
N LEU A 242 18.03 21.24 19.00
CA LEU A 242 18.07 20.91 17.57
C LEU A 242 16.68 20.57 17.02
N ARG A 243 15.84 19.87 17.80
CA ARG A 243 14.45 19.59 17.42
C ARG A 243 13.59 20.85 17.38
N GLU A 244 13.78 21.77 18.32
CA GLU A 244 13.07 23.05 18.34
C GLU A 244 13.48 23.94 17.17
N LEU A 245 14.78 24.01 16.85
CA LEU A 245 15.30 24.71 15.68
C LEU A 245 14.74 24.14 14.38
N ASN A 246 14.74 22.80 14.25
CA ASN A 246 14.19 22.13 13.08
C ASN A 246 12.70 22.43 12.92
N ALA A 247 11.93 22.36 14.01
CA ALA A 247 10.51 22.70 14.00
C ALA A 247 10.27 24.16 13.59
N ALA A 248 11.01 25.11 14.17
CA ALA A 248 10.93 26.52 13.82
C ALA A 248 11.26 26.77 12.34
N LYS A 249 12.23 26.04 11.79
CA LYS A 249 12.63 26.15 10.39
C LYS A 249 11.56 25.60 9.44
N LEU A 250 11.02 24.44 9.77
CA LEU A 250 9.90 23.82 9.04
C LEU A 250 8.66 24.71 9.01
N ASP A 251 8.37 25.39 10.12
CA ASP A 251 7.24 26.32 10.24
C ASP A 251 7.57 27.73 9.71
N GLY A 252 8.75 27.95 9.14
CA GLY A 252 9.16 29.23 8.51
C GLY A 252 9.46 30.36 9.50
N LEU A 253 9.66 30.05 10.78
CA LEU A 253 9.97 31.03 11.83
C LEU A 253 11.44 31.43 11.86
N VAL A 254 12.33 30.56 11.37
CA VAL A 254 13.77 30.83 11.23
C VAL A 254 14.22 30.43 9.83
N SER A 255 15.08 31.25 9.21
CA SER A 255 15.53 31.03 7.83
C SER A 255 17.03 31.15 7.64
N SER A 256 17.72 31.76 8.61
CA SER A 256 19.16 32.00 8.58
C SER A 256 19.87 31.48 9.83
N GLU A 257 21.19 31.31 9.76
CA GLU A 257 22.01 30.98 10.92
C GLU A 257 21.87 32.03 12.04
N ALA A 258 21.72 33.32 11.68
CA ALA A 258 21.51 34.39 12.65
C ALA A 258 20.20 34.21 13.42
N ASP A 259 19.11 33.85 12.73
CA ASP A 259 17.81 33.55 13.35
C ASP A 259 17.92 32.34 14.29
N GLU A 260 18.59 31.28 13.84
CA GLU A 260 18.83 30.07 14.62
C GLU A 260 19.61 30.40 15.90
N ARG A 261 20.69 31.19 15.81
CA ARG A 261 21.47 31.61 17.00
C ARG A 261 20.64 32.47 17.96
N ALA A 262 19.82 33.38 17.45
CA ALA A 262 18.94 34.20 18.27
C ALA A 262 17.90 33.35 19.02
N LEU A 263 17.31 32.34 18.35
CA LEU A 263 16.38 31.42 18.98
C LEU A 263 17.06 30.58 20.08
N VAL A 264 18.27 30.07 19.84
CA VAL A 264 19.05 29.34 20.85
C VAL A 264 19.29 30.21 22.09
N GLN A 265 19.69 31.47 21.92
CA GLN A 265 19.89 32.40 23.05
C GLN A 265 18.61 32.62 23.85
N GLN A 266 17.46 32.76 23.19
CA GLN A 266 16.17 32.86 23.87
C GLN A 266 15.86 31.59 24.67
N ILE A 267 16.12 30.40 24.12
CA ILE A 267 15.89 29.12 24.81
C ILE A 267 16.78 28.99 26.05
N ILE A 268 18.07 29.36 25.94
CA ILE A 268 19.01 29.37 27.07
C ILE A 268 18.53 30.31 28.18
N SER A 269 18.10 31.53 27.82
CA SER A 269 17.61 32.52 28.80
C SER A 269 16.32 32.11 29.52
N ARG A 270 15.47 31.28 28.88
CA ARG A 270 14.25 30.74 29.48
C ARG A 270 14.52 29.53 30.40
N SER A 271 15.65 28.86 30.22
CA SER A 271 16.03 27.66 30.96
C SER A 271 16.99 27.94 32.13
N SER A 272 17.41 29.21 32.30
CA SER A 272 18.28 29.70 33.39
C SER A 272 17.44 30.29 34.51
#